data_AF-F3QGQ7-F1
#
_entry.id   AF-F3QGQ7-F1
#
_cell.length_a   1.000
_cell.length_b   1.000
_cell.length_c   1.000
_cell.angle_alpha   90.00
_cell.angle_beta   90.00
_cell.angle_gamma   90.00
#
_symmetry.space_group_name_H-M   'P 1'
#
loop_
_entity.id
_entity.type
_entity.pdbx_description
1 polymer ?
#
loop_
_entity_poly.entity_id
_entity_poly.type
_entity_poly.pdbx_seq_one_letter_code
_entity_poly.pdbx_strand_id
1 'polypeptide(L)'
;MTENKKENLNNRMIKFLFEGAPVRGACVQMAEEWQEMIKFHHYPENVAALLGQFTAGALLLSSTIKFEGSLILQVKGSGPIAFIYAEVRNPMSVRAMAEIREGAEIKPEMDLQELINKDGKGLCALILDPKDRRPGVQPYQGMVSLESNSVAENLENYMAKSEQLETKLYLAADSKKLGGLVIQKMPSVGGNVSEISDPDAWGRILQLAHTVTKDELLNVPATDVLHRLFWQEKLVPVAETDITFECNCSRDKTDSMLLQLGKQECMDILKAEGKIEVNCRFCNRKQVYTPEEVEALFVEPNIDAAAMGTDPKRPQ
;
A
#
# COMPACT_ATOMS: atom_id res chain seq x y z
N MET A 1 25.60 14.23 -30.19
CA MET A 1 24.25 14.66 -29.76
C MET A 1 23.66 13.51 -28.97
N THR A 2 24.11 13.37 -27.72
CA THR A 2 23.54 12.43 -26.75
C THR A 2 22.47 13.21 -26.02
N GLU A 3 21.21 12.96 -26.38
CA GLU A 3 20.08 13.50 -25.65
C GLU A 3 20.22 13.10 -24.18
N ASN A 4 20.38 14.12 -23.33
CA ASN A 4 20.25 14.02 -21.89
C ASN A 4 18.88 13.41 -21.60
N LYS A 5 18.87 12.12 -21.32
CA LYS A 5 17.80 11.43 -20.61
C LYS A 5 17.74 12.11 -19.24
N LYS A 6 16.95 13.18 -19.11
CA LYS A 6 16.47 13.64 -17.81
C LYS A 6 15.79 12.41 -17.21
N GLU A 7 16.47 11.73 -16.31
CA GLU A 7 15.96 10.55 -15.62
C GLU A 7 14.68 10.99 -14.91
N ASN A 8 13.54 10.63 -15.50
CA ASN A 8 12.24 10.82 -14.88
C ASN A 8 12.26 10.12 -13.52
N LEU A 9 11.72 10.79 -12.51
CA LEU A 9 11.41 10.24 -11.19
C LEU A 9 10.33 9.15 -11.38
N ASN A 10 10.77 7.97 -11.83
CA ASN A 10 9.92 6.89 -12.27
C ASN A 10 9.34 6.15 -11.07
N ASN A 11 8.08 5.73 -11.20
CA ASN A 11 7.37 4.88 -10.24
C ASN A 11 8.13 3.56 -10.03
N ARG A 12 9.07 3.55 -9.09
CA ARG A 12 10.09 2.50 -8.98
C ARG A 12 10.53 2.27 -7.56
N MET A 13 10.94 1.03 -7.33
CA MET A 13 11.64 0.59 -6.15
C MET A 13 13.00 0.02 -6.54
N ILE A 14 14.05 0.48 -5.85
CA ILE A 14 15.42 -0.03 -5.98
C ILE A 14 15.78 -0.73 -4.66
N LYS A 15 16.09 -2.02 -4.72
CA LYS A 15 16.56 -2.82 -3.58
C LYS A 15 18.07 -3.02 -3.69
N PHE A 16 18.77 -2.92 -2.57
CA PHE A 16 20.23 -3.04 -2.52
C PHE A 16 20.72 -3.65 -1.19
N LEU A 17 21.95 -4.14 -1.21
CA LEU A 17 22.68 -4.62 -0.03
C LEU A 17 23.97 -3.82 0.12
N PHE A 18 24.50 -3.77 1.34
CA PHE A 18 25.83 -3.23 1.59
C PHE A 18 26.85 -4.38 1.54
N GLU A 19 27.85 -4.29 0.67
CA GLU A 19 28.90 -5.30 0.58
C GLU A 19 29.69 -5.38 1.90
N GLY A 20 29.86 -6.58 2.45
CA GLY A 20 30.61 -6.78 3.71
C GLY A 20 29.89 -6.33 4.98
N ALA A 21 28.61 -5.96 4.90
CA ALA A 21 27.79 -5.64 6.06
C ALA A 21 26.44 -6.37 6.00
N PRO A 22 25.92 -6.90 7.13
CA PRO A 22 24.59 -7.53 7.18
C PRO A 22 23.50 -6.44 7.20
N VAL A 23 23.46 -5.60 6.17
CA VAL A 23 22.54 -4.46 6.04
C VAL A 23 21.95 -4.48 4.64
N ARG A 24 20.63 -4.30 4.57
CA ARG A 24 19.89 -4.12 3.33
C ARG A 24 19.21 -2.77 3.32
N GLY A 25 18.91 -2.28 2.12
CA GLY A 25 18.07 -1.12 1.94
C GLY A 25 17.18 -1.21 0.73
N ALA A 26 16.19 -0.33 0.70
CA ALA A 26 15.41 -0.06 -0.48
C ALA A 26 15.08 1.43 -0.57
N CYS A 27 15.06 1.97 -1.78
CA CYS A 27 14.60 3.32 -2.06
C CYS A 27 13.39 3.23 -2.99
N VAL A 28 12.35 4.02 -2.69
CA VAL A 28 11.11 4.07 -3.44
C VAL A 28 10.83 5.50 -3.88
N GLN A 29 10.39 5.68 -5.12
CA GLN A 29 9.88 6.95 -5.63
C GLN A 29 8.68 6.68 -6.54
N MET A 30 7.64 7.50 -6.42
CA MET A 30 6.40 7.36 -7.20
C MET A 30 5.76 8.72 -7.39
N ALA A 31 5.38 9.04 -8.62
CA ALA A 31 4.84 10.34 -8.99
C ALA A 31 3.57 10.20 -9.83
N GLU A 32 3.68 9.66 -11.05
CA GLU A 32 2.55 9.57 -11.98
C GLU A 32 1.45 8.64 -11.44
N GLU A 33 1.83 7.45 -10.97
CA GLU A 33 0.89 6.48 -10.41
C GLU A 33 0.30 6.98 -9.08
N TRP A 34 1.03 7.83 -8.35
CA TRP A 34 0.54 8.42 -7.11
C TRP A 34 -0.53 9.45 -7.40
N GLN A 35 -0.27 10.36 -8.35
CA GLN A 35 -1.25 11.34 -8.82
C GLN A 35 -2.48 10.67 -9.40
N GLU A 36 -2.30 9.63 -10.21
CA GLU A 36 -3.41 8.86 -10.79
C GLU A 36 -4.30 8.24 -9.70
N MET A 37 -3.69 7.73 -8.63
CA MET A 37 -4.40 7.12 -7.51
C MET A 37 -5.20 8.14 -6.68
N ILE A 38 -4.69 9.35 -6.46
CA ILE A 38 -5.33 10.34 -5.58
C ILE A 38 -6.19 11.39 -6.30
N LYS A 39 -6.11 11.49 -7.63
CA LYS A 39 -6.71 12.59 -8.41
C LYS A 39 -8.20 12.83 -8.18
N PHE A 40 -8.96 11.78 -7.85
CA PHE A 40 -10.41 11.89 -7.68
C PHE A 40 -10.85 12.24 -6.26
N HIS A 41 -9.96 12.09 -5.27
CA HIS A 41 -10.28 12.27 -3.85
C HIS A 41 -10.17 13.72 -3.39
N HIS A 42 -9.46 14.58 -4.14
CA HIS A 42 -9.28 16.00 -3.83
C HIS A 42 -8.80 16.25 -2.39
N TYR A 43 -7.86 15.44 -1.92
CA TYR A 43 -7.33 15.55 -0.56
C TYR A 43 -6.65 16.90 -0.31
N PRO A 44 -6.84 17.50 0.89
CA PRO A 44 -5.96 18.56 1.38
C PRO A 44 -4.50 18.09 1.40
N GLU A 45 -3.55 19.01 1.27
CA GLU A 45 -2.13 18.69 1.10
C GLU A 45 -1.56 17.85 2.26
N ASN A 46 -1.92 18.17 3.50
CA ASN A 46 -1.48 17.40 4.69
C ASN A 46 -2.08 15.98 4.73
N VAL A 47 -3.30 15.78 4.21
CA VAL A 47 -3.91 14.45 4.08
C VAL A 47 -3.23 13.64 2.99
N ALA A 48 -2.97 14.25 1.83
CA ALA A 48 -2.23 13.61 0.75
C ALA A 48 -0.82 13.21 1.19
N ALA A 49 -0.11 14.10 1.89
CA ALA A 49 1.21 13.82 2.44
C ALA A 49 1.19 12.67 3.47
N LEU A 50 0.19 12.63 4.36
CA LEU A 50 0.05 11.56 5.34
C LEU A 50 -0.23 10.20 4.66
N LEU A 51 -1.19 10.16 3.74
CA LEU A 51 -1.52 8.96 2.96
C LEU A 51 -0.32 8.48 2.13
N GLY A 52 0.42 9.40 1.52
CA GLY A 52 1.61 9.11 0.73
C GLY A 52 2.73 8.52 1.59
N GLN A 53 2.92 8.99 2.83
CA GLN A 53 3.87 8.39 3.76
C GLN A 53 3.47 6.96 4.16
N PHE A 54 2.19 6.69 4.45
CA PHE A 54 1.73 5.32 4.68
C PHE A 54 1.94 4.43 3.45
N THR A 55 1.68 4.96 2.26
CA THR A 55 1.88 4.23 0.99
C THR A 55 3.36 3.91 0.75
N ALA A 56 4.26 4.89 0.94
CA ALA A 56 5.70 4.70 0.85
C ALA A 56 6.20 3.69 1.90
N GLY A 57 5.69 3.76 3.13
CA GLY A 57 5.99 2.79 4.18
C GLY A 57 5.56 1.38 3.80
N ALA A 58 4.34 1.21 3.29
CA ALA A 58 3.84 -0.09 2.82
C ALA A 58 4.70 -0.67 1.69
N LEU A 59 5.10 0.16 0.71
CA LEU A 59 6.01 -0.24 -0.36
C LEU A 59 7.37 -0.68 0.20
N LEU A 60 7.99 0.12 1.06
CA LEU A 60 9.31 -0.22 1.61
C LEU A 60 9.27 -1.48 2.48
N LEU A 61 8.23 -1.66 3.29
CA LEU A 61 8.08 -2.87 4.10
C LEU A 61 7.79 -4.11 3.25
N SER A 62 7.00 -3.98 2.16
CA SER A 62 6.72 -5.11 1.25
C SER A 62 7.97 -5.60 0.54
N SER A 63 9.00 -4.75 0.40
CA SER A 63 10.28 -5.10 -0.21
C SER A 63 10.97 -6.30 0.46
N THR A 64 10.63 -6.56 1.73
CA THR A 64 11.22 -7.59 2.59
C THR A 64 10.48 -8.93 2.61
N ILE A 65 9.27 -8.96 2.05
CA ILE A 65 8.39 -10.13 2.06
C ILE A 65 8.93 -11.20 1.10
N LYS A 66 8.93 -12.46 1.56
CA LYS A 66 9.44 -13.62 0.81
C LYS A 66 8.36 -14.49 0.18
N PHE A 67 7.07 -14.18 0.37
CA PHE A 67 5.94 -14.93 -0.19
C PHE A 67 5.16 -14.06 -1.18
N GLU A 68 4.39 -14.70 -2.07
CA GLU A 68 3.43 -13.99 -2.92
C GLU A 68 2.18 -13.65 -2.12
N GLY A 69 1.81 -12.37 -2.08
CA GLY A 69 0.60 -11.93 -1.40
C GLY A 69 0.47 -10.42 -1.36
N SER A 70 -0.14 -9.94 -0.29
CA SER A 70 -0.37 -8.52 -0.05
C SER A 70 0.13 -8.11 1.33
N LEU A 71 0.78 -6.95 1.40
CA LEU A 71 0.98 -6.21 2.64
C LEU A 71 -0.04 -5.08 2.69
N ILE A 72 -0.72 -4.93 3.81
CA ILE A 72 -1.71 -3.90 4.03
C ILE A 72 -1.36 -3.13 5.30
N LEU A 73 -1.35 -1.80 5.21
CA LEU A 73 -1.41 -0.90 6.35
C LEU A 73 -2.82 -0.35 6.47
N GLN A 74 -3.43 -0.50 7.63
CA GLN A 74 -4.79 -0.07 7.91
C GLN A 74 -4.83 0.73 9.20
N VAL A 75 -5.40 1.94 9.17
CA VAL A 75 -5.59 2.76 10.36
C VAL A 75 -7.05 3.11 10.51
N LYS A 76 -7.61 2.88 11.70
CA LYS A 76 -8.91 3.46 12.08
C LYS A 76 -8.65 4.71 12.90
N GLY A 77 -9.13 5.85 12.41
CA GLY A 77 -8.85 7.15 13.01
C GLY A 77 -10.00 7.68 13.87
N SER A 78 -9.65 8.31 14.99
CA SER A 78 -10.56 9.05 15.87
C SER A 78 -10.66 10.54 15.52
N GLY A 79 -9.85 11.02 14.58
CA GLY A 79 -9.83 12.41 14.09
C GLY A 79 -10.70 12.66 12.82
N PRO A 80 -10.45 13.78 12.11
CA PRO A 80 -11.05 14.10 10.81
C PRO A 80 -10.94 12.98 9.78
N ILE A 81 -9.81 12.26 9.76
CA ILE A 81 -9.64 11.08 8.92
C ILE A 81 -10.18 9.87 9.68
N ALA A 82 -11.25 9.29 9.16
CA ALA A 82 -11.90 8.11 9.73
C ALA A 82 -11.07 6.84 9.52
N PHE A 83 -10.39 6.76 8.39
CA PHE A 83 -9.77 5.53 7.92
C PHE A 83 -8.63 5.79 6.94
N ILE A 84 -7.54 5.04 7.07
CA ILE A 84 -6.46 4.99 6.07
C ILE A 84 -6.27 3.53 5.67
N TYR A 85 -6.08 3.29 4.38
CA TYR A 85 -5.75 1.99 3.83
C TYR A 85 -4.67 2.15 2.77
N ALA A 86 -3.59 1.37 2.87
CA ALA A 86 -2.56 1.25 1.85
C ALA A 86 -2.23 -0.23 1.66
N GLU A 87 -2.38 -0.75 0.46
CA GLU A 87 -2.08 -2.14 0.10
C GLU A 87 -1.05 -2.19 -1.01
N VAL A 88 -0.06 -3.05 -0.83
CA VAL A 88 0.91 -3.41 -1.85
C VAL A 88 0.82 -4.90 -2.09
N ARG A 89 0.56 -5.31 -3.34
CA ARG A 89 0.63 -6.71 -3.75
C ARG A 89 1.84 -6.97 -4.63
N ASN A 90 2.37 -8.17 -4.51
CA ASN A 90 3.44 -8.64 -5.39
C ASN A 90 2.94 -8.75 -6.85
N PRO A 91 3.76 -8.36 -7.86
CA PRO A 91 5.14 -7.91 -7.74
C PRO A 91 5.32 -6.48 -7.21
N MET A 92 4.53 -5.48 -7.63
CA MET A 92 4.55 -4.09 -7.10
C MET A 92 3.28 -3.30 -7.50
N SER A 93 2.11 -3.94 -7.40
CA SER A 93 0.84 -3.23 -7.58
C SER A 93 0.44 -2.54 -6.27
N VAL A 94 0.05 -1.28 -6.31
CA VAL A 94 -0.31 -0.51 -5.12
C VAL A 94 -1.70 0.10 -5.24
N ARG A 95 -2.41 0.21 -4.11
CA ARG A 95 -3.58 1.07 -3.98
C ARG A 95 -3.67 1.62 -2.56
N ALA A 96 -4.18 2.83 -2.43
CA ALA A 96 -4.36 3.49 -1.15
C ALA A 96 -5.56 4.43 -1.17
N MET A 97 -6.12 4.69 0.01
CA MET A 97 -7.14 5.71 0.21
C MET A 97 -7.12 6.22 1.66
N ALA A 98 -7.59 7.44 1.85
CA ALA A 98 -8.00 8.00 3.13
C ALA A 98 -9.48 8.37 3.09
N GLU A 99 -10.23 8.00 4.12
CA GLU A 99 -11.62 8.40 4.29
C GLU A 99 -11.68 9.60 5.24
N ILE A 100 -12.10 10.75 4.73
CA ILE A 100 -12.35 11.94 5.53
C ILE A 100 -13.81 11.90 5.99
N ARG A 101 -14.05 12.18 7.28
CA ARG A 101 -15.39 12.26 7.85
C ARG A 101 -16.17 13.41 7.21
N GLU A 102 -17.45 13.17 6.94
CA GLU A 102 -18.34 14.20 6.43
C GLU A 102 -18.38 15.41 7.38
N GLY A 103 -18.25 16.61 6.82
CA GLY A 103 -18.23 17.86 7.59
C GLY A 103 -16.96 18.09 8.42
N ALA A 104 -15.93 17.25 8.31
CA ALA A 104 -14.70 17.45 9.05
C ALA A 104 -13.90 18.66 8.53
N GLU A 105 -13.49 19.54 9.44
CA GLU A 105 -12.57 20.63 9.14
C GLU A 105 -11.13 20.12 9.20
N ILE A 106 -10.38 20.33 8.11
CA ILE A 106 -8.96 20.00 8.03
C ILE A 106 -8.18 21.29 7.82
N LYS A 107 -7.36 21.67 8.81
CA LYS A 107 -6.47 22.82 8.72
C LYS A 107 -5.10 22.39 8.21
N PRO A 108 -4.38 23.24 7.43
CA PRO A 108 -3.08 22.88 6.86
C PRO A 108 -2.02 22.46 7.88
N GLU A 109 -2.06 23.02 9.08
CA GLU A 109 -1.12 22.76 10.17
C GLU A 109 -1.37 21.46 10.93
N MET A 110 -2.51 20.79 10.71
CA MET A 110 -2.86 19.58 11.45
C MET A 110 -1.87 18.45 11.16
N ASP A 111 -1.33 17.88 12.24
CA ASP A 111 -0.38 16.78 12.18
C ASP A 111 -1.06 15.39 12.18
N LEU A 112 -0.26 14.32 12.24
CA LEU A 112 -0.76 12.95 12.31
C LEU A 112 -1.73 12.75 13.49
N GLN A 113 -1.41 13.26 14.68
CA GLN A 113 -2.23 13.03 15.86
C GLN A 113 -3.56 13.75 15.74
N GLU A 114 -3.54 14.99 15.27
CA GLU A 114 -4.76 15.78 15.07
C GLU A 114 -5.65 15.21 13.95
N LEU A 115 -5.04 14.68 12.87
CA LEU A 115 -5.75 14.13 11.71
C LEU A 115 -6.37 12.75 11.97
N ILE A 116 -5.65 11.83 12.61
CA ILE A 116 -6.08 10.42 12.77
C ILE A 116 -6.17 9.94 14.22
N ASN A 117 -5.46 10.53 15.19
CA ASN A 117 -5.33 9.97 16.55
C ASN A 117 -5.72 10.95 17.66
N LYS A 118 -6.87 11.62 17.51
CA LYS A 118 -7.35 12.67 18.42
C LYS A 118 -7.56 12.19 19.87
N ASP A 119 -7.86 10.90 20.06
CA ASP A 119 -8.08 10.29 21.38
C ASP A 119 -6.81 9.61 21.96
N GLY A 120 -5.69 9.63 21.23
CA GLY A 120 -4.42 9.03 21.64
C GLY A 120 -4.41 7.50 21.65
N LYS A 121 -5.43 6.82 21.10
CA LYS A 121 -5.58 5.35 21.11
C LYS A 121 -5.51 4.72 19.72
N GLY A 122 -5.07 5.49 18.73
CA GLY A 122 -4.96 5.11 17.33
C GLY A 122 -4.01 3.95 17.15
N LEU A 123 -4.45 2.96 16.38
CA LEU A 123 -3.68 1.78 16.03
C LEU A 123 -3.58 1.69 14.50
N CYS A 124 -2.38 1.37 14.02
CA CYS A 124 -2.15 0.92 12.66
C CYS A 124 -2.01 -0.60 12.67
N ALA A 125 -2.86 -1.29 11.92
CA ALA A 125 -2.71 -2.71 11.65
C ALA A 125 -1.79 -2.92 10.43
N LEU A 126 -0.77 -3.76 10.58
CA LEU A 126 0.02 -4.30 9.48
C LEU A 126 -0.46 -5.73 9.22
N ILE A 127 -1.01 -5.98 8.05
CA ILE A 127 -1.59 -7.26 7.68
C ILE A 127 -0.78 -7.87 6.54
N LEU A 128 -0.42 -9.14 6.70
CA LEU A 128 0.26 -9.97 5.72
C LEU A 128 -0.73 -11.04 5.26
N ASP A 129 -1.17 -10.93 3.99
CA ASP A 129 -2.13 -11.85 3.39
C ASP A 129 -1.49 -12.63 2.22
N PRO A 130 -1.01 -13.86 2.46
CA PRO A 130 -0.47 -14.73 1.41
C PRO A 130 -1.54 -15.11 0.39
N LYS A 131 -1.18 -15.11 -0.90
CA LYS A 131 -2.07 -15.50 -2.00
C LYS A 131 -2.60 -16.93 -1.87
N ASP A 132 -1.73 -17.84 -1.43
CA ASP A 132 -2.06 -19.27 -1.23
C ASP A 132 -2.62 -19.55 0.18
N ARG A 133 -3.13 -18.53 0.88
CA ARG A 133 -3.77 -18.70 2.19
C ARG A 133 -4.95 -19.67 2.07
N ARG A 134 -4.95 -20.69 2.93
CA ARG A 134 -6.02 -21.69 2.97
C ARG A 134 -7.35 -21.03 3.39
N PRO A 135 -8.48 -21.45 2.79
CA PRO A 135 -9.80 -20.99 3.22
C PRO A 135 -10.00 -21.19 4.73
N GLY A 136 -10.52 -20.17 5.42
CA GLY A 136 -10.78 -20.19 6.86
C GLY A 136 -9.59 -19.83 7.75
N VAL A 137 -8.37 -19.74 7.22
CA VAL A 137 -7.21 -19.22 7.97
C VAL A 137 -7.21 -17.70 7.89
N GLN A 138 -7.06 -17.00 9.02
CA GLN A 138 -6.96 -15.53 9.02
C GLN A 138 -5.56 -15.08 8.57
N PRO A 139 -5.44 -13.91 7.91
CA PRO A 139 -4.13 -13.36 7.57
C PRO A 139 -3.36 -13.01 8.85
N TYR A 140 -2.03 -12.97 8.76
CA TYR A 140 -1.24 -12.51 9.89
C TYR A 140 -1.47 -11.00 10.07
N GLN A 141 -1.68 -10.57 11.31
CA GLN A 141 -1.94 -9.17 11.64
C GLN A 141 -1.13 -8.74 12.86
N GLY A 142 -0.26 -7.76 12.66
CA GLY A 142 0.43 -7.02 13.70
C GLY A 142 -0.25 -5.67 13.96
N MET A 143 -0.16 -5.17 15.20
CA MET A 143 -0.71 -3.87 15.59
C MET A 143 0.42 -2.94 16.02
N VAL A 144 0.29 -1.67 15.65
CA VAL A 144 1.23 -0.59 15.95
C VAL A 144 0.48 0.54 16.65
N SER A 145 0.93 0.95 17.83
CA SER A 145 0.44 2.18 18.46
C SER A 145 0.95 3.40 17.72
N LEU A 146 0.07 4.36 17.44
CA LEU A 146 0.42 5.64 16.82
C LEU A 146 0.89 6.66 17.87
N GLU A 147 1.99 6.35 18.56
CA GLU A 147 2.52 7.16 19.68
C GLU A 147 3.34 8.37 19.20
N SER A 148 3.96 8.28 18.02
CA SER A 148 4.74 9.37 17.42
C SER A 148 3.91 10.17 16.40
N ASN A 149 4.29 11.42 16.18
CA ASN A 149 3.78 12.26 15.08
C ASN A 149 4.30 11.83 13.70
N SER A 150 5.25 10.89 13.63
CA SER A 150 5.87 10.42 12.39
C SER A 150 5.37 9.02 12.01
N VAL A 151 4.88 8.86 10.77
CA VAL A 151 4.54 7.53 10.22
C VAL A 151 5.76 6.61 10.25
N ALA A 152 6.94 7.14 9.90
CA ALA A 152 8.18 6.39 9.90
C ALA A 152 8.50 5.84 11.28
N GLU A 153 8.51 6.69 12.32
CA GLU A 153 8.83 6.26 13.68
C GLU A 153 7.83 5.23 14.23
N ASN A 154 6.53 5.40 13.95
CA ASN A 154 5.53 4.41 14.34
C ASN A 154 5.80 3.05 13.68
N LEU A 155 6.09 3.02 12.38
CA LEU A 155 6.42 1.77 11.67
C LEU A 155 7.77 1.18 12.13
N GLU A 156 8.78 2.01 12.42
CA GLU A 156 10.05 1.56 13.01
C GLU A 156 9.84 0.90 14.38
N ASN A 157 9.00 1.49 15.23
CA ASN A 157 8.64 0.93 16.52
C ASN A 157 7.99 -0.45 16.40
N TYR A 158 7.14 -0.65 15.38
CA TYR A 158 6.59 -1.96 15.06
C TYR A 158 7.68 -2.95 14.65
N MET A 159 8.54 -2.59 13.70
CA MET A 159 9.60 -3.48 13.23
C MET A 159 10.54 -3.90 14.37
N ALA A 160 10.87 -2.97 15.27
CA ALA A 160 11.70 -3.26 16.42
C ALA A 160 11.01 -4.18 17.45
N LYS A 161 9.74 -3.94 17.78
CA LYS A 161 9.02 -4.67 18.83
C LYS A 161 8.44 -6.01 18.36
N SER A 162 7.85 -6.05 17.17
CA SER A 162 7.09 -7.20 16.66
C SER A 162 7.93 -8.10 15.75
N GLU A 163 8.75 -7.52 14.88
CA GLU A 163 9.60 -8.28 13.95
C GLU A 163 11.03 -8.51 14.48
N GLN A 164 11.41 -7.81 15.56
CA GLN A 164 12.77 -7.82 16.12
C GLN A 164 13.85 -7.44 15.07
N LEU A 165 13.50 -6.53 14.17
CA LEU A 165 14.37 -6.05 13.11
C LEU A 165 14.66 -4.55 13.31
N GLU A 166 15.92 -4.23 13.56
CA GLU A 166 16.40 -2.84 13.56
C GLU A 166 16.19 -2.24 12.16
N THR A 167 15.25 -1.30 12.07
CA THR A 167 14.80 -0.69 10.82
C THR A 167 14.78 0.82 10.98
N LYS A 168 15.27 1.53 9.97
CA LYS A 168 15.14 2.99 9.83
C LYS A 168 14.44 3.33 8.53
N LEU A 169 13.44 4.20 8.64
CA LEU A 169 12.57 4.65 7.57
C LEU A 169 12.66 6.17 7.44
N TYR A 170 12.82 6.62 6.21
CA TYR A 170 12.73 8.03 5.85
C TYR A 170 11.62 8.13 4.82
N LEU A 171 10.56 8.87 5.13
CA LEU A 171 9.36 8.95 4.31
C LEU A 171 9.05 10.41 4.01
N ALA A 172 8.74 10.69 2.75
CA ALA A 172 8.29 12.00 2.29
C ALA A 172 7.17 11.81 1.27
N ALA A 173 6.17 12.70 1.30
CA ALA A 173 5.13 12.75 0.29
C ALA A 173 4.46 14.11 0.25
N ASP A 174 3.89 14.43 -0.89
CA ASP A 174 3.02 15.58 -1.14
C ASP A 174 1.87 15.15 -2.10
N SER A 175 1.13 16.11 -2.64
CA SER A 175 0.03 15.85 -3.58
C SER A 175 0.48 15.36 -4.98
N LYS A 176 1.78 15.39 -5.28
CA LYS A 176 2.35 15.08 -6.60
C LYS A 176 3.25 13.85 -6.57
N LYS A 177 3.92 13.59 -5.45
CA LYS A 177 4.96 12.57 -5.35
C LYS A 177 5.01 11.97 -3.96
N LEU A 178 5.53 10.75 -3.89
CA LEU A 178 6.01 10.15 -2.66
C LEU A 178 7.41 9.57 -2.90
N GLY A 179 8.17 9.48 -1.81
CA GLY A 179 9.50 8.95 -1.79
C GLY A 179 9.86 8.38 -0.43
N GLY A 180 10.78 7.44 -0.40
CA GLY A 180 11.29 6.94 0.85
C GLY A 180 12.53 6.06 0.74
N LEU A 181 13.17 5.87 1.88
CA LEU A 181 14.34 5.04 2.06
C LEU A 181 14.13 4.16 3.29
N VAL A 182 14.40 2.86 3.16
CA VAL A 182 14.54 1.95 4.30
C VAL A 182 15.97 1.47 4.39
N ILE A 183 16.52 1.47 5.60
CA ILE A 183 17.77 0.81 5.97
C ILE A 183 17.45 -0.17 7.08
N GLN A 184 17.81 -1.44 6.89
CA GLN A 184 17.43 -2.50 7.80
C GLN A 184 18.56 -3.48 8.02
N LYS A 185 18.79 -3.83 9.28
CA LYS A 185 19.77 -4.84 9.68
C LYS A 185 19.25 -6.23 9.33
N MET A 186 20.12 -7.06 8.77
CA MET A 186 19.81 -8.45 8.46
C MET A 186 20.15 -9.37 9.63
N PRO A 187 19.41 -10.46 9.84
CA PRO A 187 19.74 -11.45 10.84
C PRO A 187 21.15 -12.03 10.61
N SER A 188 21.94 -12.13 11.66
CA SER A 188 23.32 -12.65 11.64
C SER A 188 23.40 -14.18 11.53
N VAL A 189 22.28 -14.90 11.59
CA VAL A 189 22.22 -16.37 11.54
C VAL A 189 21.32 -16.81 10.38
N GLY A 190 21.86 -17.61 9.45
CA GLY A 190 21.08 -18.29 8.40
C GLY A 190 21.27 -17.79 6.96
N GLY A 191 22.18 -16.87 6.71
CA GLY A 191 22.72 -16.58 5.37
C GLY A 191 24.24 -16.58 5.43
N ASN A 192 24.91 -16.72 4.28
CA ASN A 192 26.37 -16.66 4.17
C ASN A 192 26.88 -15.26 4.54
N VAL A 193 26.81 -14.89 5.82
CA VAL A 193 27.51 -13.72 6.34
C VAL A 193 28.98 -14.09 6.23
N SER A 194 29.67 -13.43 5.29
CA SER A 194 31.13 -13.48 5.23
C SER A 194 31.69 -13.25 6.63
N GLU A 195 32.72 -13.99 7.03
CA GLU A 195 33.44 -13.83 8.31
C GLU A 195 33.97 -12.40 8.55
N ILE A 196 33.85 -11.53 7.55
CA ILE A 196 34.09 -10.09 7.60
C ILE A 196 32.72 -9.41 7.78
N SER A 197 32.35 -9.13 9.03
CA SER A 197 31.28 -8.19 9.36
C SER A 197 31.94 -6.98 9.99
N ASP A 198 31.97 -5.85 9.30
CA ASP A 198 32.36 -4.56 9.89
C ASP A 198 31.35 -4.22 11.02
N PRO A 199 31.74 -4.27 12.30
CA PRO A 199 30.84 -4.04 13.42
C PRO A 199 30.32 -2.59 13.47
N ASP A 200 31.05 -1.65 12.85
CA ASP A 200 30.71 -0.23 12.83
C ASP A 200 29.83 0.14 11.63
N ALA A 201 29.68 -0.76 10.65
CA ALA A 201 28.95 -0.51 9.42
C ALA A 201 27.51 -0.03 9.67
N TRP A 202 26.80 -0.66 10.62
CA TRP A 202 25.42 -0.26 10.93
C TRP A 202 25.35 1.20 11.39
N GLY A 203 26.16 1.59 12.37
CA GLY A 203 26.15 2.95 12.91
C GLY A 203 26.54 3.98 11.85
N ARG A 204 27.59 3.70 11.07
CA ARG A 204 28.07 4.56 9.99
C ARG A 204 27.03 4.73 8.87
N ILE A 205 26.43 3.64 8.40
CA ILE A 205 25.38 3.68 7.37
C ILE A 205 24.18 4.50 7.86
N LEU A 206 23.77 4.34 9.13
CA LEU A 206 22.68 5.14 9.69
C LEU A 206 23.02 6.63 9.78
N GLN A 207 24.24 6.99 10.18
CA GLN A 207 24.68 8.39 10.20
C GLN A 207 24.60 9.03 8.81
N LEU A 208 25.04 8.31 7.78
CA LEU A 208 24.92 8.75 6.39
C LEU A 208 23.45 8.90 5.98
N ALA A 209 22.64 7.85 6.19
CA ALA A 209 21.23 7.83 5.82
C ALA A 209 20.42 8.95 6.51
N HIS A 210 20.77 9.32 7.75
CA HIS A 210 20.09 10.37 8.49
C HIS A 210 20.25 11.78 7.89
N THR A 211 21.22 11.97 6.99
CA THR A 211 21.39 13.24 6.27
C THR A 211 20.39 13.43 5.13
N VAL A 212 19.65 12.39 4.74
CA VAL A 212 18.68 12.47 3.65
C VAL A 212 17.57 13.46 3.97
N THR A 213 17.29 14.35 3.03
CA THR A 213 16.22 15.35 3.19
C THR A 213 14.93 14.92 2.51
N LYS A 214 13.80 15.48 2.97
CA LYS A 214 12.49 15.27 2.31
C LYS A 214 12.50 15.73 0.86
N ASP A 215 13.18 16.85 0.58
CA ASP A 215 13.29 17.40 -0.78
C ASP A 215 14.05 16.44 -1.71
N GLU A 216 15.16 15.86 -1.25
CA GLU A 216 15.91 14.87 -2.03
C GLU A 216 15.07 13.62 -2.32
N LEU A 217 14.33 13.11 -1.34
CA LEU A 217 13.45 11.95 -1.53
C LEU A 217 12.35 12.19 -2.58
N LEU A 218 11.91 13.44 -2.78
CA LEU A 218 10.83 13.79 -3.71
C LEU A 218 11.33 14.29 -5.07
N ASN A 219 12.51 14.91 -5.12
CA ASN A 219 12.94 15.70 -6.28
C ASN A 219 14.25 15.23 -6.93
N VAL A 220 15.04 14.38 -6.27
CA VAL A 220 16.30 13.85 -6.80
C VAL A 220 16.11 12.38 -7.17
N PRO A 221 16.56 11.89 -8.36
CA PRO A 221 16.43 10.48 -8.73
C PRO A 221 16.99 9.54 -7.66
N ALA A 222 16.30 8.42 -7.40
CA ALA A 222 16.67 7.47 -6.36
C ALA A 222 18.13 6.99 -6.47
N THR A 223 18.63 6.77 -7.68
CA THR A 223 20.03 6.43 -7.98
C THR A 223 21.00 7.50 -7.48
N ASP A 224 20.69 8.78 -7.74
CA ASP A 224 21.48 9.92 -7.30
C ASP A 224 21.42 10.11 -5.78
N VAL A 225 20.25 9.91 -5.16
CA VAL A 225 20.10 9.95 -3.69
C VAL A 225 20.98 8.88 -3.05
N LEU A 226 20.91 7.64 -3.55
CA LEU A 226 21.72 6.53 -3.03
C LEU A 226 23.22 6.79 -3.23
N HIS A 227 23.63 7.30 -4.39
CA HIS A 227 25.02 7.66 -4.64
C HIS A 227 25.49 8.78 -3.69
N ARG A 228 24.71 9.85 -3.48
CA ARG A 228 25.07 10.93 -2.55
C ARG A 228 25.25 10.45 -1.12
N LEU A 229 24.34 9.61 -0.63
CA LEU A 229 24.38 9.11 0.74
C LEU A 229 25.52 8.11 0.95
N PHE A 230 25.77 7.23 -0.03
CA PHE A 230 26.58 6.03 0.16
C PHE A 230 27.74 5.92 -0.82
N TRP A 231 28.27 7.03 -1.35
CA TRP A 231 29.36 7.00 -2.34
C TRP A 231 30.64 6.28 -1.87
N GLN A 232 30.91 6.25 -0.56
CA GLN A 232 32.03 5.52 0.04
C GLN A 232 31.69 4.06 0.34
N GLU A 233 30.40 3.70 0.33
CA GLU A 233 29.94 2.34 0.53
C GLU A 233 29.81 1.61 -0.79
N LYS A 234 30.01 0.30 -0.76
CA LYS A 234 29.75 -0.54 -1.91
C LYS A 234 28.33 -1.07 -1.83
N LEU A 235 27.44 -0.48 -2.63
CA LEU A 235 26.08 -0.97 -2.80
C LEU A 235 26.05 -2.08 -3.85
N VAL A 236 25.45 -3.22 -3.50
CA VAL A 236 25.15 -4.31 -4.42
C VAL A 236 23.67 -4.22 -4.80
N PRO A 237 23.33 -3.88 -6.05
CA PRO A 237 21.94 -3.87 -6.52
C PRO A 237 21.34 -5.28 -6.44
N VAL A 238 20.12 -5.38 -5.91
CA VAL A 238 19.39 -6.65 -5.79
C VAL A 238 18.28 -6.75 -6.83
N ALA A 239 17.46 -5.71 -6.94
CA ALA A 239 16.34 -5.68 -7.86
C ALA A 239 15.89 -4.23 -8.10
N GLU A 240 15.44 -3.96 -9.32
CA GLU A 240 14.66 -2.79 -9.66
C GLU A 240 13.27 -3.24 -10.10
N THR A 241 12.22 -2.62 -9.59
CA THR A 241 10.84 -3.01 -9.91
C THR A 241 9.99 -1.77 -10.12
N ASP A 242 9.27 -1.73 -11.23
CA ASP A 242 8.30 -0.67 -11.52
C ASP A 242 7.07 -0.84 -10.62
N ILE A 243 6.52 0.28 -10.18
CA ILE A 243 5.34 0.36 -9.30
C ILE A 243 4.18 0.82 -10.15
N THR A 244 3.02 0.18 -9.98
CA THR A 244 1.81 0.51 -10.74
C THR A 244 0.62 0.64 -9.80
N PHE A 245 -0.17 1.69 -9.97
CA PHE A 245 -1.46 1.79 -9.30
C PHE A 245 -2.44 0.80 -9.95
N GLU A 246 -2.97 -0.13 -9.15
CA GLU A 246 -3.93 -1.11 -9.65
C GLU A 246 -5.15 -1.23 -8.72
N CYS A 247 -6.32 -0.89 -9.27
CA CYS A 247 -7.58 -1.14 -8.61
C CYS A 247 -8.19 -2.46 -9.10
N ASN A 248 -8.52 -3.34 -8.17
CA ASN A 248 -9.14 -4.64 -8.47
C ASN A 248 -10.67 -4.61 -8.42
N CYS A 249 -11.32 -3.44 -8.59
CA CYS A 249 -12.77 -3.36 -8.64
C CYS A 249 -13.29 -4.06 -9.90
N SER A 250 -14.29 -4.92 -9.76
CA SER A 250 -14.95 -5.62 -10.87
C SER A 250 -16.46 -5.61 -10.67
N ARG A 251 -17.23 -5.90 -11.73
CA ARG A 251 -18.68 -6.09 -11.66
C ARG A 251 -19.01 -7.21 -10.67
N ASP A 252 -18.31 -8.35 -10.75
CA ASP A 252 -18.51 -9.48 -9.84
C ASP A 252 -18.39 -9.13 -8.35
N LYS A 253 -17.48 -8.20 -8.00
CA LYS A 253 -17.32 -7.75 -6.62
C LYS A 253 -18.45 -6.83 -6.17
N THR A 254 -18.90 -5.93 -7.04
CA THR A 254 -20.04 -5.07 -6.74
C THR A 254 -21.34 -5.88 -6.72
N ASP A 255 -21.48 -6.89 -7.57
CA ASP A 255 -22.58 -7.86 -7.57
C ASP A 255 -22.63 -8.65 -6.25
N SER A 256 -21.48 -9.22 -5.85
CA SER A 256 -21.35 -9.93 -4.56
C SER A 256 -21.70 -9.05 -3.37
N MET A 257 -21.34 -7.76 -3.43
CA MET A 257 -21.69 -6.77 -2.39
C MET A 257 -23.21 -6.52 -2.34
N LEU A 258 -23.88 -6.36 -3.49
CA LEU A 258 -25.34 -6.20 -3.56
C LEU A 258 -26.07 -7.45 -3.07
N LEU A 259 -25.55 -8.65 -3.40
CA LEU A 259 -26.09 -9.91 -2.89
C LEU A 259 -26.01 -10.00 -1.36
N GLN A 260 -24.91 -9.52 -0.77
CA GLN A 260 -24.73 -9.47 0.70
C GLN A 260 -25.63 -8.42 1.38
N LEU A 261 -25.90 -7.30 0.71
CA LEU A 261 -26.87 -6.29 1.17
C LEU A 261 -28.29 -6.87 1.20
N GLY A 262 -28.59 -7.76 0.27
CA GLY A 262 -29.84 -8.48 0.18
C GLY A 262 -30.89 -7.78 -0.67
N LYS A 263 -31.83 -8.58 -1.17
CA LYS A 263 -32.82 -8.15 -2.17
C LYS A 263 -33.69 -7.00 -1.66
N GLN A 264 -34.15 -7.06 -0.41
CA GLN A 264 -35.09 -6.09 0.12
C GLN A 264 -34.48 -4.68 0.16
N GLU A 265 -33.27 -4.55 0.71
CA GLU A 265 -32.57 -3.26 0.78
C GLU A 265 -32.29 -2.71 -0.62
N CYS A 266 -31.85 -3.55 -1.56
CA CYS A 266 -31.64 -3.13 -2.95
C CYS A 266 -32.92 -2.60 -3.60
N MET A 267 -34.05 -3.30 -3.42
CA MET A 267 -35.34 -2.87 -3.99
C MET A 267 -35.88 -1.59 -3.35
N ASP A 268 -35.61 -1.36 -2.07
CA ASP A 268 -36.03 -0.13 -1.39
C ASP A 268 -35.21 1.08 -1.86
N ILE A 269 -33.91 0.92 -2.13
CA ILE A 269 -33.09 1.94 -2.79
C ILE A 269 -33.62 2.22 -4.21
N LEU A 270 -33.94 1.17 -4.98
CA LEU A 270 -34.47 1.32 -6.34
C LEU A 270 -35.81 2.08 -6.37
N LYS A 271 -36.69 1.86 -5.40
CA LYS A 271 -37.96 2.62 -5.30
C LYS A 271 -37.74 4.10 -5.02
N ALA A 272 -36.72 4.43 -4.21
CA ALA A 272 -36.43 5.81 -3.82
C ALA A 272 -35.69 6.58 -4.92
N GLU A 273 -34.69 5.97 -5.55
CA GLU A 273 -33.74 6.65 -6.46
C GLU A 273 -33.83 6.20 -7.92
N GLY A 274 -34.56 5.12 -8.23
CA GLY A 274 -34.73 4.57 -9.58
C GLY A 274 -33.53 3.78 -10.12
N LYS A 275 -32.37 3.84 -9.45
CA LYS A 275 -31.13 3.15 -9.80
C LYS A 275 -30.26 2.98 -8.56
N ILE A 276 -29.34 2.01 -8.59
CA ILE A 276 -28.29 1.90 -7.58
C ILE A 276 -26.96 2.32 -8.20
N GLU A 277 -26.25 3.24 -7.55
CA GLU A 277 -24.94 3.70 -7.98
C GLU A 277 -23.87 3.28 -6.96
N VAL A 278 -22.93 2.45 -7.39
CA VAL A 278 -21.81 1.99 -6.58
C VAL A 278 -20.53 2.67 -7.06
N ASN A 279 -19.92 3.49 -6.20
CA ASN A 279 -18.66 4.16 -6.49
C ASN A 279 -17.51 3.46 -5.77
N CYS A 280 -16.49 3.03 -6.52
CA CYS A 280 -15.30 2.45 -5.91
C CYS A 280 -14.50 3.50 -5.14
N ARG A 281 -14.28 3.30 -3.83
CA ARG A 281 -13.52 4.22 -2.97
C ARG A 281 -12.02 4.30 -3.29
N PHE A 282 -11.49 3.48 -4.20
CA PHE A 282 -10.09 3.55 -4.63
C PHE A 282 -9.93 4.33 -5.93
N CYS A 283 -10.50 3.82 -7.03
CA CYS A 283 -10.34 4.39 -8.37
C CYS A 283 -11.49 5.33 -8.81
N ASN A 284 -12.49 5.55 -7.94
CA ASN A 284 -13.69 6.32 -8.24
C ASN A 284 -14.51 5.83 -9.46
N ARG A 285 -14.29 4.57 -9.90
CA ARG A 285 -15.13 3.98 -10.96
C ARG A 285 -16.56 3.86 -10.46
N LYS A 286 -17.47 4.44 -11.22
CA LYS A 286 -18.91 4.40 -11.01
C LYS A 286 -19.52 3.22 -11.74
N GLN A 287 -20.27 2.40 -11.01
CA GLN A 287 -21.08 1.33 -11.56
C GLN A 287 -22.55 1.63 -11.28
N VAL A 288 -23.36 1.62 -12.34
CA VAL A 288 -24.80 1.84 -12.24
C VAL A 288 -25.50 0.51 -12.42
N TYR A 289 -26.58 0.31 -11.68
CA TYR A 289 -27.45 -0.85 -11.75
C TYR A 289 -28.88 -0.39 -12.02
N THR A 290 -29.49 -0.92 -13.07
CA THR A 290 -30.92 -0.73 -13.34
C THR A 290 -31.77 -1.71 -12.52
N PRO A 291 -33.08 -1.46 -12.35
CA PRO A 291 -33.96 -2.40 -11.66
C PRO A 291 -33.88 -3.82 -12.22
N GLU A 292 -33.81 -3.97 -13.54
CA GLU A 292 -33.74 -5.28 -14.21
C GLU A 292 -32.42 -6.00 -13.92
N GLU A 293 -31.30 -5.28 -13.88
CA GLU A 293 -30.00 -5.86 -13.53
C GLU A 293 -29.98 -6.34 -12.08
N VAL A 294 -30.52 -5.56 -11.15
CA VAL A 294 -30.61 -5.96 -9.73
C VAL A 294 -31.55 -7.15 -9.56
N GLU A 295 -32.70 -7.17 -10.24
CA GLU A 295 -33.60 -8.31 -10.20
C GLU A 295 -32.90 -9.58 -10.71
N ALA A 296 -32.17 -9.48 -11.82
CA ALA A 296 -31.41 -10.59 -12.40
C ALA A 296 -30.34 -11.14 -11.45
N LEU A 297 -29.71 -10.32 -10.60
CA LEU A 297 -28.75 -10.79 -9.60
C LEU A 297 -29.37 -11.76 -8.58
N PHE A 298 -30.66 -11.58 -8.26
CA PHE A 298 -31.38 -12.41 -7.28
C PHE A 298 -32.22 -13.53 -7.91
N VAL A 299 -32.18 -13.69 -9.23
CA VAL A 299 -32.76 -14.86 -9.90
C VAL A 299 -31.69 -15.94 -9.90
N GLU A 300 -31.93 -17.04 -9.17
CA GLU A 300 -31.01 -18.18 -9.20
C GLU A 300 -30.81 -18.64 -10.64
N PRO A 301 -29.55 -18.92 -11.07
CA PRO A 301 -29.36 -19.65 -12.32
C PRO A 301 -30.02 -21.01 -12.13
N ASN A 302 -31.09 -21.24 -12.88
CA ASN A 302 -31.82 -22.50 -12.87
C ASN A 302 -30.90 -23.58 -13.50
N ILE A 303 -30.11 -24.27 -12.67
CA ILE A 303 -29.14 -25.30 -13.10
C ILE A 303 -29.86 -26.56 -13.65
N ASP A 304 -31.19 -26.64 -13.57
CA ASP A 304 -31.94 -27.83 -13.98
C ASP A 304 -32.31 -27.90 -15.49
N ALA A 305 -32.01 -26.88 -16.30
CA ALA A 305 -32.37 -26.90 -17.72
C ALA A 305 -31.33 -27.56 -18.66
N ALA A 306 -30.10 -27.81 -18.20
CA ALA A 306 -29.02 -28.36 -19.03
C ALA A 306 -28.87 -29.90 -18.94
N ALA A 307 -29.62 -30.58 -18.06
CA ALA A 307 -29.52 -32.03 -17.85
C ALA A 307 -30.58 -32.87 -18.58
N MET A 308 -31.52 -32.26 -19.32
CA MET A 308 -32.54 -32.97 -20.09
C MET A 308 -32.43 -32.64 -21.58
N GLY A 309 -31.41 -33.17 -22.24
CA GLY A 309 -31.30 -32.98 -23.68
C GLY A 309 -30.10 -33.62 -24.34
N THR A 310 -29.98 -34.95 -24.26
CA THR A 310 -29.63 -35.82 -25.40
C THR A 310 -29.71 -37.28 -24.96
N ASP A 311 -30.87 -37.90 -25.18
CA ASP A 311 -30.98 -39.34 -25.39
C ASP A 311 -30.70 -39.59 -26.88
N PRO A 312 -29.76 -40.49 -27.22
CA PRO A 312 -29.99 -41.31 -28.39
C PRO A 312 -29.76 -42.78 -28.06
N LYS A 313 -30.83 -43.46 -27.66
CA LYS A 313 -31.01 -44.88 -27.98
C LYS A 313 -31.01 -45.10 -29.50
N ARG A 314 -30.09 -46.00 -29.89
CA ARG A 314 -30.26 -47.11 -30.86
C ARG A 314 -29.77 -46.90 -32.33
N PRO A 315 -29.57 -47.99 -33.11
CA PRO A 315 -28.28 -48.68 -33.26
C PRO A 315 -27.87 -48.92 -34.75
N GLN A 316 -26.71 -49.57 -34.90
CA GLN A 316 -25.98 -50.05 -36.10
C GLN A 316 -24.78 -49.18 -36.48
#